data_AF-E0URC0-F1
#
_entry.id   AF-E0URC0-F1
#
_cell.length_a   1.000
_cell.length_b   1.000
_cell.length_c   1.000
_cell.angle_alpha   90.00
_cell.angle_beta   90.00
_cell.angle_gamma   90.00
#
_symmetry.space_group_name_H-M   'P 1'
#
loop_
_entity.id
_entity.type
_entity.pdbx_description
1 polymer ?
#
loop_
_entity_poly.entity_id
_entity_poly.type
_entity_poly.pdbx_seq_one_letter_code
_entity_poly.pdbx_strand_id
1 'polypeptide(L)'
;MISFAIIGGILLNIGAYLTYKGKIYQAVIVYIFADICWIVMAVQKEDMLGAGFIITGTIFGFLAFIKMKNGAMEKSLNKEETE
;
A
#
# COMPACT_ATOMS: atom_id res chain seq x y z
N MET A 1 -18.77 -14.54 -12.42
CA MET A 1 -17.33 -14.21 -12.42
C MET A 1 -17.08 -13.18 -11.33
N ILE A 2 -16.34 -13.54 -10.28
CA ILE A 2 -15.85 -12.54 -9.32
C ILE A 2 -14.71 -11.79 -10.01
N SER A 3 -14.85 -10.47 -10.17
CA SER A 3 -13.80 -9.64 -10.75
C SER A 3 -12.65 -9.48 -9.74
N PHE A 4 -11.41 -9.47 -10.21
CA PHE A 4 -10.23 -9.13 -9.39
C PHE A 4 -10.37 -7.78 -8.68
N ALA A 5 -11.19 -6.87 -9.21
CA ALA A 5 -11.54 -5.61 -8.56
C ALA A 5 -12.24 -5.81 -7.21
N ILE A 6 -13.16 -6.79 -7.13
CA ILE A 6 -13.93 -7.10 -5.92
C ILE A 6 -13.01 -7.72 -4.87
N ILE A 7 -12.10 -8.60 -5.29
CA ILE A 7 -11.10 -9.21 -4.40
C ILE A 7 -10.16 -8.13 -3.85
N GLY A 8 -9.65 -7.23 -4.70
CA GLY A 8 -8.86 -6.07 -4.29
C GLY A 8 -9.62 -5.15 -3.32
N GLY A 9 -10.91 -4.91 -3.56
CA GLY A 9 -11.77 -4.13 -2.66
C GLY A 9 -11.96 -4.78 -1.28
N ILE A 10 -12.11 -6.11 -1.21
CA ILE A 10 -12.19 -6.84 0.07
C ILE A 10 -10.85 -6.73 0.82
N LEU A 11 -9.72 -6.93 0.12
CA LEU A 11 -8.39 -6.80 0.70
C LEU A 11 -8.16 -5.38 1.27
N LEU A 12 -8.61 -4.33 0.57
CA LEU A 12 -8.53 -2.95 1.08
C LEU A 12 -9.30 -2.76 2.39
N ASN A 13 -10.49 -3.33 2.52
CA ASN A 13 -11.27 -3.24 3.75
C ASN A 13 -10.57 -3.96 4.91
N ILE A 14 -9.97 -5.13 4.65
CA ILE A 14 -9.16 -5.87 5.64
C ILE A 14 -7.93 -5.03 6.04
N GLY A 15 -7.22 -4.45 5.07
CA GLY A 15 -6.09 -3.57 5.33
C GLY A 15 -6.48 -2.34 6.16
N ALA A 16 -7.62 -1.71 5.85
CA ALA A 16 -8.13 -0.56 6.61
C ALA A 16 -8.45 -0.93 8.07
N TYR A 17 -9.05 -2.11 8.28
CA TYR A 17 -9.30 -2.64 9.62
C TYR A 17 -8.01 -2.92 10.40
N LEU A 18 -6.98 -3.47 9.74
CA LEU A 18 -5.67 -3.71 10.36
C LEU A 18 -4.97 -2.39 10.73
N THR A 19 -5.08 -1.37 9.87
CA THR A 19 -4.59 -0.01 10.15
C THR A 19 -5.31 0.58 11.35
N TYR A 20 -6.64 0.44 11.44
CA TYR A 20 -7.43 0.89 12.59
C TYR A 20 -6.98 0.22 13.91
N LYS A 21 -6.56 -1.05 13.86
CA LYS A 21 -5.99 -1.75 15.03
C LYS A 21 -4.53 -1.39 15.34
N GLY A 22 -3.92 -0.45 14.63
CA GLY A 22 -2.51 -0.08 14.80
C GLY A 22 -1.52 -1.09 14.20
N LYS A 23 -1.99 -2.09 13.45
CA LYS A 23 -1.13 -3.08 12.77
C LYS A 23 -0.74 -2.61 11.38
N ILE A 24 -0.13 -1.42 11.32
CA ILE A 24 0.22 -0.74 10.07
C ILE A 24 1.09 -1.63 9.16
N TYR A 25 2.03 -2.39 9.75
CA TYR A 25 2.91 -3.25 8.96
C TYR A 25 2.16 -4.38 8.26
N GLN A 26 1.14 -4.98 8.90
CA GLN A 26 0.31 -6.01 8.30
C GLN A 26 -0.63 -5.42 7.27
N ALA A 27 -1.17 -4.22 7.53
CA ALA A 27 -2.05 -3.53 6.58
C ALA A 27 -1.34 -3.24 5.26
N VAL A 28 -0.08 -2.77 5.30
CA VAL A 28 0.71 -2.51 4.08
C VAL A 28 0.88 -3.76 3.23
N ILE A 29 1.14 -4.92 3.84
CA ILE A 29 1.24 -6.18 3.10
C ILE A 29 -0.07 -6.50 2.38
N VAL A 30 -1.20 -6.35 3.08
CA VAL A 30 -2.53 -6.58 2.50
C VAL A 30 -2.82 -5.60 1.36
N TYR A 31 -2.41 -4.34 1.48
CA TYR A 31 -2.54 -3.34 0.41
C TYR A 31 -1.72 -3.69 -0.83
N ILE A 32 -0.48 -4.18 -0.67
CA ILE A 32 0.33 -4.65 -1.80
C ILE A 32 -0.38 -5.80 -2.54
N PHE A 33 -1.04 -6.72 -1.82
CA PHE A 33 -1.83 -7.77 -2.46
C PHE A 33 -3.06 -7.21 -3.19
N ALA A 34 -3.70 -6.17 -2.67
CA ALA A 34 -4.80 -5.49 -3.35
C ALA A 34 -4.32 -4.81 -4.64
N ASP A 35 -3.17 -4.14 -4.60
CA ASP A 35 -2.57 -3.46 -5.75
C ASP A 35 -2.21 -4.46 -6.87
N ILE A 36 -1.68 -5.64 -6.53
CA ILE A 36 -1.45 -6.71 -7.52
C ILE A 36 -2.76 -7.13 -8.20
N CYS A 37 -3.86 -7.26 -7.44
CA CYS A 37 -5.16 -7.61 -8.02
C CYS A 37 -5.63 -6.54 -9.02
N TRP A 38 -5.38 -5.26 -8.72
CA TRP A 38 -5.75 -4.16 -9.60
C TRP A 38 -4.82 -3.99 -10.80
N ILE A 39 -3.53 -4.30 -10.67
CA ILE A 39 -2.60 -4.36 -11.81
C ILE A 39 -3.05 -5.43 -12.81
N VAL A 40 -3.37 -6.64 -12.32
CA VAL A 40 -3.88 -7.72 -13.19
C VAL A 40 -5.18 -7.31 -13.89
N MET A 41 -6.07 -6.60 -13.19
CA MET A 41 -7.29 -6.07 -13.77
C MET A 41 -7.01 -4.98 -14.83
N ALA A 42 -6.10 -4.05 -14.56
CA ALA A 42 -5.74 -2.97 -15.48
C ALA A 42 -5.13 -3.52 -16.77
N VAL A 43 -4.27 -4.54 -16.66
CA VAL A 43 -3.71 -5.25 -17.82
C VAL A 43 -4.81 -5.94 -18.63
N GLN A 44 -5.78 -6.60 -17.99
CA GLN A 44 -6.93 -7.21 -18.70
C GLN A 44 -7.82 -6.18 -19.41
N LYS A 45 -7.83 -4.93 -18.95
CA LYS A 45 -8.60 -3.83 -19.54
C LYS A 45 -7.77 -2.98 -20.52
N GLU A 46 -6.55 -3.41 -20.86
CA GLU A 46 -5.60 -2.67 -21.70
C GLU A 46 -5.25 -1.25 -21.17
N ASP A 47 -5.50 -1.00 -19.87
CA ASP A 47 -5.21 0.27 -19.21
C ASP A 47 -3.77 0.27 -18.68
N MET A 48 -2.82 0.43 -19.60
CA MET A 48 -1.39 0.46 -19.27
C MET A 48 -1.00 1.69 -18.44
N LEU A 49 -1.71 2.81 -18.59
CA LEU A 49 -1.51 4.02 -17.80
C LEU A 49 -1.93 3.78 -16.35
N GLY A 50 -3.12 3.22 -16.13
CA GLY A 50 -3.61 2.84 -14.81
C GLY A 50 -2.69 1.84 -14.11
N ALA A 51 -2.24 0.81 -14.84
CA ALA A 51 -1.26 -0.14 -14.32
C ALA A 51 0.06 0.54 -13.90
N GLY A 52 0.56 1.48 -14.70
CA GLY A 52 1.77 2.25 -14.38
C GLY A 52 1.63 3.11 -13.13
N PHE A 53 0.48 3.78 -12.95
CA PHE A 53 0.20 4.54 -11.73
C PHE A 53 0.13 3.66 -10.49
N ILE A 54 -0.52 2.50 -10.58
CA ILE A 54 -0.61 1.56 -9.44
C ILE A 54 0.79 1.04 -9.08
N ILE A 55 1.61 0.66 -10.06
CA ILE A 55 2.98 0.16 -9.83
C ILE A 55 3.84 1.24 -9.16
N THR A 56 3.84 2.46 -9.70
CA THR A 56 4.63 3.57 -9.13
C THR A 56 4.17 3.93 -7.71
N GLY A 57 2.85 3.98 -7.47
CA GLY A 57 2.27 4.18 -6.15
C GLY A 57 2.66 3.08 -5.16
N THR A 58 2.62 1.81 -5.58
CA THR A 58 3.02 0.65 -4.76
C THR A 58 4.48 0.74 -4.36
N ILE A 59 5.37 1.11 -5.28
CA ILE A 59 6.81 1.27 -5.01
C ILE A 59 7.04 2.37 -3.99
N PHE A 60 6.44 3.55 -4.16
CA PHE A 60 6.58 4.65 -3.19
C PHE A 60 6.00 4.28 -1.82
N GLY A 61 4.84 3.62 -1.78
CA GLY A 61 4.25 3.11 -0.53
C GLY A 61 5.16 2.11 0.17
N PHE A 62 5.81 1.21 -0.58
CA PHE A 62 6.77 0.25 -0.03
C PHE A 62 8.06 0.91 0.48
N LEU A 63 8.58 1.91 -0.23
CA LEU A 63 9.72 2.70 0.22
C LEU A 63 9.40 3.47 1.52
N ALA A 64 8.21 4.08 1.59
CA ALA A 64 7.74 4.74 2.81
C ALA A 64 7.63 3.75 3.98
N PHE A 65 7.11 2.55 3.73
CA PHE A 65 7.06 1.47 4.71
C PHE A 65 8.45 1.06 5.20
N ILE A 66 9.43 0.89 4.31
CA ILE A 66 10.82 0.58 4.70
C ILE A 66 11.37 1.71 5.58
N LYS A 67 11.12 2.97 5.22
CA LYS A 67 11.56 4.13 5.99
C LYS A 67 10.93 4.18 7.39
N MET A 68 9.65 3.84 7.52
CA MET A 68 8.95 3.71 8.81
C MET A 68 9.53 2.55 9.64
N LYS A 69 9.72 1.37 9.02
CA LYS A 69 10.26 0.19 9.69
C LYS A 69 11.68 0.39 10.22
N ASN A 70 12.53 1.07 9.45
CA ASN A 70 13.93 1.31 9.82
C ASN A 70 14.11 2.39 10.90
N GLY A 71 13.02 2.94 11.46
CA GLY A 71 13.09 3.99 12.48
C GLY A 71 13.66 5.32 11.97
N ALA A 72 13.90 5.46 10.66
CA ALA A 72 14.43 6.69 10.07
C ALA A 72 13.46 7.87 10.23
N MET A 73 12.17 7.58 10.43
CA MET A 73 11.14 8.58 10.74
C MET A 73 11.10 8.96 12.23
N GLU A 74 11.51 8.06 13.12
CA GLU A 74 11.63 8.31 14.56
C GLU A 74 12.77 9.31 14.85
N LYS A 75 13.86 9.21 14.09
CA LYS A 75 15.03 10.10 14.20
C LYS A 75 14.77 11.53 13.70
N SER A 76 13.76 11.74 12.85
CA SER A 76 13.36 13.08 12.38
C SER A 76 12.42 13.78 13.34
N LEU A 77 11.52 13.07 14.04
CA LEU A 77 10.63 13.69 15.02
C LEU A 77 11.40 14.22 16.25
N ASN A 78 12.36 13.45 16.76
CA ASN A 78 13.13 13.83 17.94
C ASN A 78 14.23 14.87 17.68
N LYS A 79 14.42 15.31 16.42
CA LYS A 79 15.42 16.32 16.08
C LYS A 79 14.87 17.76 16.08
N GLU A 80 13.55 17.93 16.06
CA GLU A 80 12.90 19.24 16.08
C GLU A 80 12.61 19.75 17.50
N GLU A 81 12.73 18.90 18.55
CA GLU A 81 12.55 19.32 19.95
C GLU A 81 13.85 19.86 20.61
N THR A 82 14.94 20.02 19.86
CA THR A 82 16.23 20.48 20.43
C THR A 82 16.95 21.50 19.54
N GLU A 83 16.22 22.50 19.05
CA GLU A 83 16.81 23.79 18.62
C GLU A 83 16.20 24.96 19.40
#